data_AF-A0A368H8B2-F1
#
_entry.id   AF-A0A368H8B2-F1
#
_cell.length_a   1.000
_cell.length_b   1.000
_cell.length_c   1.000
_cell.angle_alpha   90.00
_cell.angle_beta   90.00
_cell.angle_gamma   90.00
#
_symmetry.space_group_name_H-M   'P 1'
#
loop_
_entity.id
_entity.type
_entity.pdbx_description
1 polymer ?
#
loop_
_entity_poly.entity_id
_entity_poly.type
_entity_poly.pdbx_seq_one_letter_code
_entity_poly.pdbx_strand_id
1 'polypeptide(L)'
;MIFLVFPGQHSKQKIVGMRLLRIVAAFLCTIFVSVLFVFKSHRAGEEVLSLHFQQEEATTEVNCTELLNELNPRFPAVLIDMQLLRSLQEDNCRSGKRAIRVAVDVQHLNNVRQADFPEYNILYYDKPRDKNFLLFFDTESRILPRYAAGSDVF
;
A
#
# COMPACT_ATOMS: atom_id res chain seq x y z
N MET A 1 43.56 71.49 -30.17
CA MET A 1 42.41 70.95 -29.41
C MET A 1 42.43 69.44 -29.58
N ILE A 2 42.96 68.70 -28.61
CA ILE A 2 43.06 67.23 -28.71
C ILE A 2 42.18 66.67 -27.59
N PHE A 3 41.09 66.03 -28.00
CA PHE A 3 40.21 65.28 -27.12
C PHE A 3 40.81 63.89 -26.88
N LEU A 4 41.05 63.59 -25.60
CA LEU A 4 41.26 62.22 -25.12
C LEU A 4 39.90 61.53 -25.01
N VAL A 5 39.74 60.37 -25.64
CA VAL A 5 38.66 59.42 -25.34
C VAL A 5 39.27 58.04 -25.13
N PHE A 6 39.03 57.50 -23.94
CA PHE A 6 39.49 56.19 -23.46
C PHE A 6 38.63 55.03 -24.00
N PRO A 7 39.14 53.77 -23.88
CA PRO A 7 38.81 52.68 -24.78
C PRO A 7 37.82 51.64 -24.23
N GLY A 8 37.26 50.85 -25.15
CA GLY A 8 37.07 49.39 -25.07
C GLY A 8 36.27 48.79 -23.92
N GLN A 9 35.09 48.22 -24.23
CA GLN A 9 34.47 47.08 -23.53
C GLN A 9 33.32 46.48 -24.36
N HIS A 10 33.58 45.51 -25.24
CA HIS A 10 32.48 44.81 -25.94
C HIS A 10 32.67 43.30 -26.20
N SER A 11 33.75 42.68 -25.70
CA SER A 11 34.09 41.28 -26.04
C SER A 11 33.76 40.23 -24.93
N LYS A 12 33.53 40.64 -23.68
CA LYS A 12 33.34 39.67 -22.56
C LYS A 12 31.94 39.05 -22.42
N GLN A 13 30.93 39.56 -23.14
CA GLN A 13 29.52 39.24 -22.86
C GLN A 13 29.01 37.95 -23.54
N LYS A 14 29.55 37.55 -24.70
CA LYS A 14 29.11 36.34 -25.42
C LYS A 14 29.61 35.03 -24.81
N ILE A 15 30.78 35.04 -24.17
CA ILE A 15 31.44 33.84 -23.63
C ILE A 15 30.77 33.38 -22.32
N VAL A 16 30.27 34.32 -21.51
CA VAL A 16 29.56 34.02 -20.25
C VAL A 16 28.19 33.38 -20.53
N GLY A 17 27.47 33.86 -21.54
CA GLY A 17 26.17 33.32 -21.94
C GLY A 17 26.23 31.85 -22.39
N MET A 18 27.25 31.47 -23.17
CA MET A 18 27.45 30.07 -23.58
C MET A 18 27.81 29.14 -22.42
N ARG A 19 28.54 29.62 -21.40
CA ARG A 19 28.86 28.83 -20.20
C ARG A 19 27.64 28.66 -19.31
N LEU A 20 26.86 29.72 -19.12
CA LEU A 20 25.61 29.67 -18.35
C LEU A 20 24.59 28.73 -19.01
N LEU A 21 24.44 28.79 -20.34
CA LEU A 21 23.56 27.90 -21.10
C LEU A 21 23.95 26.42 -20.95
N ARG A 22 25.25 26.11 -20.95
CA ARG A 22 25.76 24.75 -20.71
C ARG A 22 25.48 24.25 -19.29
N ILE A 23 25.62 25.12 -18.29
CA ILE A 23 25.34 24.78 -16.90
C ILE A 23 23.84 24.51 -16.72
N VAL A 24 22.97 25.38 -17.24
CA VAL A 24 21.51 25.21 -17.18
C VAL A 24 21.07 23.93 -17.90
N ALA A 25 21.63 23.64 -19.08
CA ALA A 25 21.34 22.40 -19.81
C ALA A 25 21.75 21.15 -19.00
N ALA A 26 22.91 21.17 -18.34
CA ALA A 26 23.35 20.07 -17.49
C ALA A 26 22.40 19.84 -16.30
N PHE A 27 21.95 20.92 -15.63
CA PHE A 27 20.97 20.83 -14.55
C PHE A 27 19.64 20.24 -15.02
N LEU A 28 19.11 20.70 -16.16
CA LEU A 28 17.86 20.16 -16.71
C LEU A 28 18.00 18.68 -17.10
N CYS A 29 19.13 18.27 -17.67
CA CYS A 29 19.41 16.86 -17.95
C CYS A 29 19.44 16.02 -16.66
N THR A 30 20.07 16.51 -15.59
CA THR A 30 20.10 15.77 -14.31
C THR A 30 18.70 15.60 -13.73
N ILE A 31 17.87 16.65 -13.75
CA ILE A 31 16.49 16.59 -13.26
C ILE A 31 15.69 15.57 -14.08
N PHE A 32 15.82 15.61 -15.42
CA PHE A 32 15.11 14.68 -16.30
C PHE A 32 15.51 13.21 -16.05
N VAL A 33 16.81 12.94 -15.85
CA VAL A 33 17.30 11.60 -15.51
C VAL A 33 16.78 11.13 -14.14
N SER A 34 16.76 12.02 -13.13
CA SER A 34 16.20 11.70 -11.82
C SER A 34 14.69 11.40 -11.88
N VAL A 35 13.93 12.19 -12.64
CA VAL A 35 12.48 11.95 -12.84
C VAL A 35 12.26 10.62 -13.54
N LEU A 36 13.00 10.33 -14.62
CA LEU A 36 12.92 9.03 -15.30
C LEU A 36 13.28 7.86 -14.39
N PHE A 37 14.27 8.03 -13.50
CA PHE A 37 14.65 7.01 -12.53
C PHE A 37 13.53 6.73 -11.52
N VAL A 38 12.89 7.78 -10.98
CA VAL A 38 11.76 7.65 -10.05
C VAL A 38 10.55 7.00 -10.74
N PHE A 39 10.20 7.43 -11.96
CA PHE A 39 9.10 6.82 -12.73
C PHE A 39 9.39 5.36 -13.08
N LYS A 40 10.62 5.02 -13.46
CA LYS A 40 11.02 3.64 -13.73
C LYS A 40 10.99 2.79 -12.46
N SER A 41 11.39 3.33 -11.32
CA SER A 41 11.34 2.64 -10.03
C SER A 41 9.89 2.39 -9.58
N HIS A 42 8.97 3.34 -9.83
CA HIS A 42 7.55 3.14 -9.53
C HIS A 42 6.93 2.06 -10.43
N ARG A 43 7.25 2.07 -11.73
CA ARG A 43 6.78 1.06 -12.68
C ARG A 43 7.34 -0.34 -12.39
N ALA A 44 8.61 -0.42 -12.01
CA ALA A 44 9.23 -1.67 -11.58
C ALA A 44 8.64 -2.18 -10.25
N GLY A 45 8.25 -1.28 -9.34
CA GLY A 45 7.53 -1.64 -8.10
C GLY A 45 6.17 -2.29 -8.37
N GLU A 46 5.45 -1.83 -9.40
CA GLU A 46 4.19 -2.42 -9.86
C GLU A 46 4.38 -3.83 -10.44
N GLU A 47 5.45 -4.05 -11.20
CA GLU A 47 5.77 -5.35 -11.80
C GLU A 47 6.29 -6.38 -10.76
N VAL A 48 7.01 -5.95 -9.74
CA VAL A 48 7.43 -6.86 -8.64
C VAL A 48 6.25 -7.24 -7.76
N LEU A 49 5.28 -6.34 -7.56
CA LEU A 49 4.05 -6.65 -6.84
C LEU A 49 3.24 -7.71 -7.60
N SER A 50 3.11 -7.60 -8.93
CA SER A 50 2.38 -8.58 -9.75
C SER A 50 3.11 -9.92 -9.90
N LEU A 51 4.44 -9.94 -9.90
CA LEU A 51 5.22 -11.19 -9.93
C LEU A 51 5.12 -11.97 -8.61
N HIS A 52 4.92 -11.30 -7.47
CA HIS A 52 4.63 -11.97 -6.20
C HIS A 52 3.21 -12.59 -6.14
N PHE A 53 2.28 -12.08 -6.96
CA PHE A 53 0.92 -12.62 -7.07
C PHE A 53 0.79 -13.87 -7.96
N GLN A 54 1.84 -14.24 -8.72
CA GLN A 54 1.82 -15.41 -9.60
C GLN A 54 2.39 -16.70 -8.97
N GLN A 55 2.54 -16.75 -7.64
CA GLN A 55 2.70 -18.05 -6.99
C GLN A 55 1.37 -18.80 -7.09
N GLU A 56 1.21 -19.48 -8.22
CA GLU A 56 0.09 -20.34 -8.57
C GLU A 56 0.13 -21.56 -7.62
N GLU A 57 -0.39 -21.35 -6.41
CA GLU A 57 -0.76 -22.45 -5.52
C GLU A 57 -1.82 -23.28 -6.24
N ALA A 58 -1.72 -24.61 -6.12
CA ALA A 58 -2.70 -25.55 -6.64
C ALA A 58 -4.05 -25.33 -5.94
N THR A 59 -4.86 -24.41 -6.47
CA THR A 59 -6.18 -24.11 -5.94
C THR A 59 -7.20 -25.06 -6.53
N THR A 60 -7.84 -25.86 -5.68
CA THR A 60 -9.04 -26.61 -6.04
C THR A 60 -10.26 -25.68 -5.92
N GLU A 61 -11.08 -25.66 -6.96
CA GLU A 61 -12.39 -25.01 -6.92
C GLU A 61 -13.28 -25.77 -5.93
N VAL A 62 -13.79 -25.06 -4.93
CA VAL A 62 -14.59 -25.63 -3.84
C VAL A 62 -15.86 -24.80 -3.65
N ASN A 63 -16.87 -25.40 -3.02
CA ASN A 63 -18.05 -24.64 -2.64
C ASN A 63 -17.67 -23.59 -1.58
N CYS A 64 -18.10 -22.34 -1.79
CA CYS A 64 -17.85 -21.26 -0.84
C CYS A 64 -18.34 -21.54 0.59
N THR A 65 -19.44 -22.28 0.72
CA THR A 65 -19.98 -22.69 2.02
C THR A 65 -19.03 -23.65 2.73
N GLU A 66 -18.46 -24.60 1.99
CA GLU A 66 -17.50 -25.56 2.53
C GLU A 66 -16.21 -24.87 2.92
N LEU A 67 -15.70 -23.97 2.07
CA LEU A 67 -14.56 -23.11 2.39
C LEU A 67 -14.81 -22.30 3.66
N LEU A 68 -15.92 -21.56 3.74
CA LEU A 68 -16.25 -20.76 4.94
C LEU A 68 -16.33 -21.59 6.21
N ASN A 69 -16.83 -22.83 6.12
CA ASN A 69 -16.86 -23.75 7.26
C ASN A 69 -15.47 -24.22 7.67
N GLU A 70 -14.58 -24.48 6.71
CA GLU A 70 -13.18 -24.83 6.97
C GLU A 70 -12.42 -23.68 7.62
N LEU A 71 -12.67 -22.45 7.17
CA LEU A 71 -11.98 -21.25 7.64
C LEU A 71 -12.50 -20.75 9.00
N ASN A 72 -13.64 -21.25 9.47
CA ASN A 72 -14.30 -20.77 10.68
C ASN A 72 -13.47 -21.09 11.95
N PRO A 73 -12.88 -20.08 12.61
CA PRO A 73 -12.02 -20.30 13.76
C PRO A 73 -12.81 -20.77 14.98
N ARG A 74 -12.15 -21.49 15.89
CA ARG A 74 -12.74 -21.96 17.17
C ARG A 74 -12.84 -20.86 18.24
N PHE A 75 -12.63 -19.60 17.85
CA PHE A 75 -12.64 -18.43 18.72
C PHE A 75 -13.35 -17.27 18.01
N PRO A 76 -13.94 -16.32 18.76
CA PRO A 76 -14.63 -15.18 18.16
C PRO A 76 -13.62 -14.30 17.41
N ALA A 77 -13.82 -14.19 16.09
CA ALA A 77 -12.95 -13.43 15.20
C ALA A 77 -13.75 -12.74 14.09
N VAL A 78 -13.19 -11.65 13.59
CA VAL A 78 -13.67 -10.91 12.43
C VAL A 78 -12.76 -11.23 11.25
N LEU A 79 -13.33 -11.69 10.14
CA LEU A 79 -12.57 -11.89 8.90
C LEU A 79 -12.19 -10.53 8.30
N ILE A 80 -10.88 -10.30 8.11
CA ILE A 80 -10.35 -9.04 7.55
C ILE A 80 -9.39 -9.26 6.37
N ASP A 81 -9.32 -10.49 5.85
CA ASP A 81 -8.55 -10.75 4.64
C ASP A 81 -9.29 -10.21 3.41
N MET A 82 -8.88 -9.03 2.95
CA MET A 82 -9.49 -8.35 1.81
C MET A 82 -9.40 -9.14 0.50
N GLN A 83 -8.39 -10.01 0.33
CA GLN A 83 -8.27 -10.81 -0.88
C GLN A 83 -9.33 -11.92 -0.85
N LEU A 84 -9.42 -12.64 0.27
CA LEU A 84 -10.46 -13.65 0.46
C LEU A 84 -11.86 -13.04 0.37
N LEU A 85 -12.10 -11.88 1.00
CA LEU A 85 -13.40 -11.20 0.95
C LEU A 85 -13.81 -10.82 -0.48
N ARG A 86 -12.86 -10.37 -1.32
CA ARG A 86 -13.13 -10.11 -2.75
C ARG A 86 -13.43 -11.39 -3.52
N SER A 87 -12.66 -12.44 -3.28
CA SER A 87 -12.88 -13.75 -3.90
C SER A 87 -14.26 -14.32 -3.53
N LEU A 88 -14.68 -14.18 -2.27
CA LEU A 88 -16.02 -14.55 -1.80
C LEU A 88 -17.12 -13.71 -2.47
N GLN A 89 -16.89 -12.42 -2.70
CA GLN A 89 -17.83 -11.54 -3.38
C GLN A 89 -18.05 -11.92 -4.86
N GLU A 90 -17.03 -12.48 -5.50
CA GLU A 90 -17.05 -12.93 -6.89
C GLU A 90 -17.47 -14.41 -7.03
N ASP A 91 -17.94 -15.05 -5.95
CA ASP A 91 -18.22 -16.49 -5.87
C ASP A 91 -17.03 -17.39 -6.30
N ASN A 92 -15.82 -16.84 -6.27
CA ASN A 92 -14.58 -17.50 -6.70
C ASN A 92 -13.88 -18.12 -5.49
N CYS A 93 -14.39 -19.26 -5.05
CA CYS A 93 -13.90 -19.94 -3.85
C CYS A 93 -12.81 -20.95 -4.18
N ARG A 94 -11.59 -20.57 -3.81
CA ARG A 94 -10.39 -21.35 -3.99
C ARG A 94 -9.82 -21.71 -2.63
N SER A 95 -9.65 -23.00 -2.37
CA SER A 95 -8.90 -23.45 -1.19
C SER A 95 -7.41 -23.29 -1.48
N GLY A 96 -6.69 -22.58 -0.60
CA GLY A 96 -5.25 -22.32 -0.70
C GLY A 96 -4.60 -22.44 0.67
N LYS A 97 -3.28 -22.68 0.73
CA LYS A 97 -2.57 -22.95 2.00
C LYS A 97 -2.07 -21.69 2.70
N ARG A 98 -2.50 -20.53 2.23
CA ARG A 98 -2.16 -19.24 2.79
C ARG A 98 -2.85 -19.03 4.15
N ALA A 99 -2.10 -18.45 5.09
CA ALA A 99 -2.65 -17.99 6.35
C ALA A 99 -3.67 -16.84 6.15
N ILE A 100 -4.83 -16.95 6.79
CA ILE A 100 -5.94 -15.99 6.63
C ILE A 100 -5.89 -14.93 7.70
N ARG A 101 -6.06 -13.67 7.30
CA ARG A 101 -6.07 -12.54 8.22
C ARG A 101 -7.39 -12.45 8.97
N VAL A 102 -7.33 -12.56 10.29
CA VAL A 102 -8.47 -12.40 11.19
C VAL A 102 -8.15 -11.41 12.30
N ALA A 103 -9.18 -10.75 12.82
CA ALA A 103 -9.05 -9.82 13.93
C ALA A 103 -9.82 -10.32 15.15
N VAL A 104 -9.21 -10.22 16.32
CA VAL A 104 -9.73 -10.71 17.59
C VAL A 104 -9.83 -9.56 18.58
N ASP A 105 -10.88 -9.53 19.39
CA ASP A 105 -11.02 -8.51 20.43
C ASP A 105 -9.84 -8.61 21.42
N VAL A 106 -9.25 -7.48 21.80
CA VAL A 106 -8.18 -7.41 22.80
C VAL A 106 -8.53 -8.08 24.13
N GLN A 107 -9.82 -8.20 24.46
CA GLN A 107 -10.28 -8.94 25.64
C GLN A 107 -9.88 -10.43 25.62
N HIS A 108 -9.63 -10.99 24.43
CA HIS A 108 -9.23 -12.39 24.24
C HIS A 108 -7.72 -12.58 24.04
N LEU A 109 -6.91 -11.53 24.17
CA LEU A 109 -5.46 -11.57 23.94
C LEU A 109 -4.72 -12.62 24.78
N ASN A 110 -5.22 -12.92 25.99
CA ASN A 110 -4.65 -13.95 26.84
C ASN A 110 -4.94 -15.39 26.37
N ASN A 111 -6.06 -15.59 25.68
CA ASN A 111 -6.60 -16.90 25.31
C ASN A 111 -6.38 -17.24 23.82
N VAL A 112 -6.21 -16.23 22.97
CA VAL A 112 -6.03 -16.40 21.53
C VAL A 112 -4.69 -15.77 21.16
N ARG A 113 -3.68 -16.62 20.99
CA ARG A 113 -2.32 -16.20 20.63
C ARG A 113 -1.98 -16.72 19.24
N GLN A 114 -1.22 -15.91 18.51
CA GLN A 114 -0.71 -16.25 17.18
C GLN A 114 0.01 -17.62 17.14
N ALA A 115 0.72 -17.99 18.21
CA ALA A 115 1.46 -19.25 18.28
C ALA A 115 0.57 -20.50 18.29
N ASP A 116 -0.66 -20.38 18.79
CA ASP A 116 -1.59 -21.50 18.93
C ASP A 116 -2.36 -21.78 17.62
N PHE A 117 -2.30 -20.85 16.67
CA PHE A 117 -3.15 -20.79 15.48
C PHE A 117 -2.34 -20.36 14.23
N PRO A 118 -1.40 -21.19 13.75
CA PRO A 118 -0.49 -20.85 12.65
C PRO A 118 -1.17 -20.65 11.29
N GLU A 119 -2.37 -21.22 11.10
CA GLU A 119 -3.19 -21.08 9.89
C GLU A 119 -3.85 -19.69 9.77
N TYR A 120 -3.77 -18.88 10.83
CA TYR A 120 -4.32 -17.53 10.85
C TYR A 120 -3.21 -16.50 11.04
N ASN A 121 -3.38 -15.32 10.46
CA ASN A 121 -2.63 -14.13 10.83
C ASN A 121 -3.53 -13.28 11.72
N ILE A 122 -3.31 -13.36 13.03
CA ILE A 122 -4.16 -12.80 14.07
C ILE A 122 -3.71 -11.37 14.37
N LEU A 123 -4.66 -10.45 14.19
CA LEU A 123 -4.57 -9.07 14.60
C LEU A 123 -5.51 -8.85 15.78
N TYR A 124 -5.24 -7.82 16.58
CA TYR A 124 -6.13 -7.46 17.67
C TYR A 124 -6.87 -6.18 17.34
N TYR A 125 -8.12 -6.09 17.76
CA TYR A 125 -8.88 -4.85 17.73
C TYR A 125 -9.43 -4.50 19.10
N ASP A 126 -9.54 -3.20 19.38
CA ASP A 126 -10.28 -2.68 20.52
C ASP A 126 -11.64 -2.16 20.06
N LYS A 127 -12.62 -2.27 20.95
CA LYS A 127 -13.97 -1.75 20.81
C LYS A 127 -14.21 -0.74 21.95
N PRO A 128 -13.75 0.52 21.80
CA PRO A 128 -13.97 1.53 22.83
C PRO A 128 -15.48 1.73 23.04
N ARG A 129 -15.90 1.80 24.31
CA ARG A 129 -17.33 1.87 24.68
C ARG A 129 -18.02 3.09 24.09
N ASP A 130 -17.33 4.23 24.10
CA ASP A 130 -17.89 5.53 23.72
C ASP A 130 -17.59 5.92 22.26
N LYS A 131 -17.13 4.97 21.42
CA LYS A 131 -16.74 5.24 20.03
C LYS A 131 -17.48 4.34 19.07
N ASN A 132 -17.95 4.89 17.96
CA ASN A 132 -18.62 4.14 16.88
C ASN A 132 -17.65 3.58 15.85
N PHE A 133 -16.47 3.12 16.30
CA PHE A 133 -15.51 2.44 15.45
C PHE A 133 -14.81 1.32 16.21
N LEU A 134 -14.22 0.41 15.47
CA LEU A 134 -13.25 -0.58 15.94
C LEU A 134 -11.85 -0.06 15.61
N LEU A 135 -10.92 -0.19 16.55
CA LEU A 135 -9.52 0.22 16.38
C LEU A 135 -8.66 -1.03 16.23
N PHE A 136 -8.07 -1.23 15.05
CA PHE A 136 -7.23 -2.38 14.74
C PHE A 136 -5.75 -2.04 14.98
N PHE A 137 -5.08 -2.91 15.71
CA PHE A 137 -3.65 -2.84 15.99
C PHE A 137 -2.88 -3.67 14.94
N ASP A 138 -2.73 -3.11 13.74
CA ASP A 138 -1.87 -3.64 12.67
C ASP A 138 -0.56 -2.81 12.59
N THR A 139 0.29 -3.07 11.60
CA THR A 139 1.51 -2.26 11.32
C THR A 139 1.21 -0.78 11.23
N GLU A 140 0.07 -0.44 10.63
CA GLU A 140 -0.55 0.87 10.68
C GLU A 140 -1.91 0.73 11.37
N SER A 141 -2.16 1.50 12.43
CA SER A 141 -3.44 1.44 13.12
C SER A 141 -4.58 1.87 12.19
N ARG A 142 -5.61 1.03 12.06
CA ARG A 142 -6.75 1.25 11.16
C ARG A 142 -8.02 1.37 11.99
N ILE A 143 -8.94 2.20 11.52
CA ILE A 143 -10.29 2.33 12.10
C ILE A 143 -11.32 1.72 11.16
N LEU A 144 -12.25 0.95 11.70
CA LEU A 144 -13.43 0.48 10.97
C LEU A 144 -14.69 1.07 11.62
N PRO A 145 -15.48 1.88 10.90
CA PRO A 145 -16.75 2.39 11.42
C PRO A 145 -17.69 1.25 11.81
N ARG A 146 -18.34 1.39 12.96
CA ARG A 146 -19.49 0.56 13.34
C ARG A 146 -20.72 1.22 12.74
N TYR A 147 -21.19 0.74 11.61
CA TYR A 147 -22.51 1.14 11.15
C TYR A 147 -23.55 0.55 12.11
N ALA A 148 -24.26 1.42 12.82
CA ALA A 148 -25.50 1.02 13.44
C ALA A 148 -26.48 0.78 12.28
N ALA A 149 -26.89 -0.47 12.07
CA ALA A 149 -27.97 -0.77 11.15
C ALA A 149 -29.25 -0.09 11.69
N GLY A 150 -29.55 1.09 11.16
CA GLY A 150 -30.67 1.91 11.60
C GLY A 150 -30.55 3.34 11.09
N SER A 151 -30.82 3.51 9.79
CA SER A 151 -31.56 4.63 9.16
C SER A 151 -31.24 4.71 7.66
N ASP A 152 -32.20 4.20 6.89
CA ASP A 152 -32.61 4.65 5.55
C ASP A 152 -31.65 4.45 4.36
N VAL A 153 -31.78 3.29 3.70
CA VAL A 153 -31.62 3.18 2.24
C VAL A 153 -32.72 2.25 1.71
N PHE A 154 -33.82 2.85 1.25
CA PHE A 154 -34.62 2.39 0.11
C PHE A 154 -34.40 3.39 -1.03
#